data_AF-A0A2D5WAB7-F1
#
_entry.id   AF-A0A2D5WAB7-F1
#
_cell.length_a   1.000
_cell.length_b   1.000
_cell.length_c   1.000
_cell.angle_alpha   90.00
_cell.angle_beta   90.00
_cell.angle_gamma   90.00
#
_symmetry.space_group_name_H-M   'P 1'
#
loop_
_entity.id
_entity.type
_entity.pdbx_description
1 polymer ?
#
loop_
_entity_poly.entity_id
_entity_poly.type
_entity_poly.pdbx_seq_one_letter_code
_entity_poly.pdbx_strand_id
1 'polypeptide(L)'
;MTLTQEGCMYKPHVFGIMVGQELEISNGDDTTHNVHLFAIKNTSFNMTQKKDSKAKKKFSTAEVMVEFKCDIHSWMGSRVGVLDHPFYAVSAADGSFSLPKLPAGSYTVEAIHEELGKQSQEITVVDAVDQSIEFTFEAKKKKSRRRKR
;
A
#
# COMPACT_ATOMS: atom_id res chain seq x y z
N MET A 1 11.08 2.61 8.50
CA MET A 1 10.29 1.85 7.51
C MET A 1 11.11 1.80 6.24
N THR A 2 11.17 0.67 5.56
CA THR A 2 12.02 0.50 4.37
C THR A 2 11.24 -0.12 3.23
N LEU A 3 11.42 0.42 2.02
CA LEU A 3 10.98 -0.14 0.76
C LEU A 3 12.22 -0.57 -0.03
N THR A 4 12.41 -1.87 -0.21
CA THR A 4 13.62 -2.41 -0.86
C THR A 4 13.27 -2.99 -2.23
N GLN A 5 14.10 -2.72 -3.24
CA GLN A 5 14.07 -3.44 -4.52
C GLN A 5 14.95 -4.68 -4.38
N GLU A 6 14.35 -5.87 -4.43
CA GLU A 6 15.04 -7.15 -4.29
C GLU A 6 14.32 -8.23 -5.10
N GLY A 7 15.07 -8.96 -5.93
CA GLY A 7 14.54 -9.95 -6.85
C GLY A 7 13.68 -9.31 -7.95
N CYS A 8 14.03 -8.10 -8.39
CA CYS A 8 13.23 -7.29 -9.32
C CYS A 8 11.78 -7.10 -8.84
N MET A 9 11.59 -6.88 -7.54
CA MET A 9 10.31 -6.58 -6.89
C MET A 9 10.50 -5.54 -5.80
N TYR A 10 9.49 -4.70 -5.56
CA TYR A 10 9.44 -3.87 -4.36
C TYR A 10 8.94 -4.70 -3.17
N LYS A 11 9.64 -4.59 -2.05
CA LYS A 11 9.26 -5.22 -0.78
C LYS A 11 9.20 -4.18 0.35
N PRO A 12 8.08 -4.09 1.08
CA PRO A 12 6.81 -4.82 0.87
C PRO A 12 6.02 -4.34 -0.38
N HIS A 13 5.12 -5.20 -0.91
CA HIS A 13 4.24 -4.82 -2.04
C HIS A 13 3.20 -3.78 -1.61
N VAL A 14 2.54 -3.97 -0.47
CA VAL A 14 1.63 -3.00 0.13
C VAL A 14 2.10 -2.68 1.54
N PHE A 15 2.08 -1.40 1.91
CA PHE A 15 2.40 -0.98 3.27
C PHE A 15 1.68 0.29 3.68
N GLY A 16 1.56 0.50 4.99
CA GLY A 16 1.15 1.78 5.56
C GLY A 16 2.34 2.57 6.10
N ILE A 17 2.21 3.89 6.11
CA ILE A 17 3.15 4.81 6.74
C ILE A 17 2.39 6.03 7.26
N MET A 18 2.85 6.63 8.35
CA MET A 18 2.24 7.87 8.83
C MET A 18 2.82 9.11 8.15
N VAL A 19 2.02 10.17 8.05
CA VAL A 19 2.50 11.51 7.68
C VAL A 19 3.69 11.90 8.57
N GLY A 20 4.73 12.45 7.95
CA GLY A 20 5.97 12.85 8.63
C GLY A 20 6.96 11.72 8.95
N GLN A 21 6.53 10.45 8.89
CA GLN A 21 7.41 9.31 9.08
C GLN A 21 8.36 9.16 7.88
N GLU A 22 9.62 8.82 8.15
CA GLU A 22 10.65 8.62 7.12
C GLU A 22 10.57 7.20 6.53
N LEU A 23 10.45 7.15 5.21
CA LEU A 23 10.63 5.97 4.38
C LEU A 23 12.05 5.96 3.81
N GLU A 24 12.83 4.93 4.11
CA GLU A 24 14.05 4.63 3.36
C GLU A 24 13.70 3.77 2.14
N ILE A 25 14.24 4.10 0.97
CA ILE A 25 14.04 3.36 -0.27
C ILE A 25 15.41 2.92 -0.78
N SER A 26 15.61 1.62 -0.95
CA SER A 26 16.91 1.05 -1.32
C SER A 26 16.82 0.14 -2.54
N ASN A 27 17.96 -0.03 -3.21
CA ASN A 27 18.13 -1.07 -4.21
C ASN A 27 19.11 -2.13 -3.70
N GLY A 28 18.59 -3.34 -3.43
CA GLY A 28 19.37 -4.51 -3.03
C GLY A 28 19.77 -5.41 -4.20
N ASP A 29 19.28 -5.14 -5.40
CA ASP A 29 19.62 -5.90 -6.61
C ASP A 29 20.90 -5.36 -7.28
N ASP A 30 21.63 -6.25 -7.95
CA ASP A 30 22.74 -5.86 -8.84
C ASP A 30 22.26 -5.04 -10.04
N THR A 31 20.99 -5.24 -10.43
CA THR A 31 20.34 -4.55 -11.53
C THR A 31 20.02 -3.10 -11.17
N THR A 32 20.12 -2.21 -12.15
CA THR A 32 19.69 -0.81 -11.97
C THR A 32 18.18 -0.71 -12.09
N HIS A 33 17.55 -0.08 -11.11
CA HIS A 33 16.12 0.22 -11.11
C HIS A 33 15.88 1.73 -11.11
N ASN A 34 14.63 2.14 -11.17
CA ASN A 34 14.21 3.49 -10.85
C ASN A 34 12.98 3.43 -9.95
N VAL A 35 12.84 4.45 -9.10
CA VAL A 35 11.73 4.65 -8.18
C VAL A 35 10.91 5.82 -8.69
N HIS A 36 9.75 5.52 -9.27
CA HIS A 36 8.78 6.51 -9.72
C HIS A 36 7.58 6.50 -8.77
N LEU A 37 7.44 7.57 -7.98
CA LEU A 37 6.30 7.79 -7.11
C LEU A 37 5.23 8.62 -7.84
N PHE A 38 4.03 8.08 -7.99
CA PHE A 38 2.86 8.77 -8.53
C PHE A 38 1.92 9.17 -7.40
N ALA A 39 2.07 10.41 -6.95
CA ALA A 39 1.23 11.03 -5.93
C ALA A 39 0.42 12.21 -6.50
N ILE A 40 -0.81 12.33 -6.03
CA ILE A 40 -1.75 13.42 -6.34
C ILE A 40 -1.62 14.53 -5.30
N LYS A 41 -1.54 14.19 -4.01
CA LYS A 41 -1.48 15.15 -2.91
C LYS A 41 -0.06 15.42 -2.40
N ASN A 42 0.81 14.42 -2.48
CA ASN A 42 2.23 14.56 -2.15
C ASN A 42 3.08 14.87 -3.39
N THR A 43 4.32 15.32 -3.19
CA THR A 43 5.25 15.52 -4.31
C THR A 43 5.66 14.18 -4.94
N SER A 44 5.27 14.00 -6.21
CA SER A 44 5.76 12.92 -7.07
C SER A 44 7.25 13.07 -7.36
N PHE A 45 7.94 11.96 -7.65
CA PHE A 45 9.34 12.00 -8.08
C PHE A 45 9.67 10.78 -8.93
N ASN A 46 10.75 10.87 -9.72
CA ASN A 46 11.32 9.75 -10.45
C ASN A 46 12.84 9.78 -10.30
N MET A 47 13.43 8.68 -9.83
CA MET A 47 14.87 8.61 -9.54
C MET A 47 15.44 7.23 -9.83
N THR A 48 16.51 7.17 -10.61
CA THR A 48 17.29 5.95 -10.86
C THR A 48 18.09 5.54 -9.62
N GLN A 49 18.13 4.25 -9.30
CA GLN A 49 18.93 3.66 -8.24
C GLN A 49 19.78 2.51 -8.79
N LYS A 50 21.10 2.65 -8.69
CA LYS A 50 22.05 1.54 -8.90
C LYS A 50 22.06 0.65 -7.66
N LYS A 51 22.75 -0.50 -7.71
CA LYS A 51 23.02 -1.34 -6.55
C LYS A 51 23.46 -0.50 -5.34
N ASP A 52 22.95 -0.85 -4.15
CA ASP A 52 23.26 -0.23 -2.85
C ASP A 52 22.88 1.25 -2.72
N SER A 53 22.22 1.84 -3.72
CA SER A 53 21.71 3.21 -3.64
C SER A 53 20.57 3.29 -2.63
N LYS A 54 20.51 4.40 -1.89
CA LYS A 54 19.47 4.71 -0.92
C LYS A 54 18.88 6.10 -1.15
N ALA A 55 17.61 6.26 -0.81
CA ALA A 55 16.94 7.54 -0.76
C ALA A 55 15.98 7.59 0.44
N LYS A 56 15.59 8.81 0.81
CA LYS A 56 14.65 9.06 1.90
C LYS A 56 13.46 9.83 1.37
N LYS A 57 12.26 9.45 1.80
CA LYS A 57 11.01 10.14 1.49
C LYS A 57 10.23 10.36 2.79
N LYS A 58 9.71 11.58 2.95
CA LYS A 58 8.66 11.88 3.91
C LYS A 58 7.43 12.32 3.14
N PHE A 59 6.27 11.91 3.63
CA PHE A 59 4.98 12.36 3.12
C PHE A 59 4.43 13.45 4.04
N SER A 60 3.85 14.49 3.45
CA SER A 60 3.32 15.65 4.17
C SER A 60 1.80 15.61 4.30
N THR A 61 1.12 14.73 3.55
CA THR A 61 -0.34 14.72 3.47
C THR A 61 -0.85 13.29 3.36
N ALA A 62 -1.94 12.99 4.06
CA ALA A 62 -2.61 11.70 3.98
C ALA A 62 -3.13 11.44 2.56
N GLU A 63 -2.77 10.28 2.03
CA GLU A 63 -3.04 9.85 0.67
C GLU A 63 -2.92 8.32 0.60
N VAL A 64 -4.02 7.63 0.32
CA VAL A 64 -4.07 6.17 0.41
C VAL A 64 -3.93 5.55 -0.98
N MET A 65 -3.16 4.47 -1.09
CA MET A 65 -2.82 3.77 -2.34
C MET A 65 -1.94 4.55 -3.32
N VAL A 66 -0.98 5.34 -2.81
CA VAL A 66 0.04 6.00 -3.66
C VAL A 66 0.93 4.95 -4.32
N GLU A 67 1.22 5.11 -5.61
CA GLU A 67 1.95 4.12 -6.41
C GLU A 67 3.45 4.38 -6.43
N PHE A 68 4.23 3.35 -6.17
CA PHE A 68 5.62 3.25 -6.61
C PHE A 68 5.70 2.31 -7.81
N LYS A 69 6.46 2.69 -8.82
CA LYS A 69 6.70 1.89 -10.02
C LYS A 69 8.15 1.97 -10.48
N CYS A 70 8.64 0.89 -11.08
CA CYS A 70 9.83 0.93 -11.92
C CYS A 70 9.43 1.09 -13.39
N ASP A 71 9.92 2.15 -14.04
CA ASP A 71 9.72 2.38 -15.47
C ASP A 71 10.62 1.46 -16.32
N ILE A 72 11.74 1.00 -15.77
CA ILE A 72 12.66 0.06 -16.44
C ILE A 72 12.07 -1.36 -16.45
N HIS A 73 11.53 -1.80 -15.31
CA HIS A 73 10.97 -3.14 -15.10
C HIS A 73 9.48 -3.03 -14.81
N SER A 74 8.67 -3.01 -15.86
CA SER A 74 7.27 -2.57 -15.81
C SER A 74 6.34 -3.38 -14.91
N TRP A 75 6.76 -4.57 -14.45
CA TRP A 75 6.02 -5.40 -13.50
C TRP A 75 6.24 -5.00 -12.04
N MET A 76 7.28 -4.20 -11.74
CA MET A 76 7.58 -3.77 -10.39
C MET A 76 6.62 -2.65 -9.98
N GLY A 77 5.80 -2.95 -8.99
CA GLY A 77 4.89 -2.00 -8.36
C GLY A 77 4.91 -2.16 -6.85
N SER A 78 4.53 -1.10 -6.14
CA SER A 78 4.18 -1.15 -4.72
C SER A 78 3.14 -0.06 -4.43
N ARG A 79 2.34 -0.26 -3.39
CA ARG A 79 1.31 0.67 -2.93
C ARG A 79 1.59 1.09 -1.50
N VAL A 80 1.54 2.39 -1.24
CA VAL A 80 1.62 2.92 0.13
C VAL A 80 0.31 3.59 0.54
N GLY A 81 -0.22 3.20 1.69
CA GLY A 81 -1.21 3.97 2.42
C GLY A 81 -0.51 5.01 3.29
N VAL A 82 -0.65 6.29 2.98
CA VAL A 82 -0.17 7.39 3.84
C VAL A 82 -1.34 7.87 4.70
N LEU A 83 -1.24 7.69 6.01
CA LEU A 83 -2.30 8.05 6.96
C LEU A 83 -1.79 9.07 7.98
N ASP A 84 -2.68 9.88 8.53
CA ASP A 84 -2.39 10.83 9.63
C ASP A 84 -2.70 10.23 11.02
N HIS A 85 -3.09 8.96 11.06
CA HIS A 85 -3.34 8.19 12.28
C HIS A 85 -2.68 6.80 12.22
N PRO A 86 -2.44 6.16 13.38
CA PRO A 86 -1.77 4.85 13.44
C PRO A 86 -2.71 3.66 13.20
N PHE A 87 -4.02 3.87 13.08
CA PHE A 87 -5.02 2.81 12.97
C PHE A 87 -5.11 2.25 11.54
N TYR A 88 -4.13 1.45 11.13
CA TYR A 88 -4.13 0.72 9.85
C TYR A 88 -3.47 -0.65 9.99
N ALA A 89 -3.76 -1.53 9.03
CA ALA A 89 -3.12 -2.82 8.90
C ALA A 89 -3.01 -3.20 7.41
N VAL A 90 -2.06 -4.08 7.09
CA VAL A 90 -2.01 -4.79 5.81
C VAL A 90 -2.36 -6.25 6.13
N SER A 91 -3.29 -6.82 5.37
CA SER A 91 -3.67 -8.22 5.58
C SER A 91 -2.50 -9.16 5.32
N ALA A 92 -2.42 -10.23 6.09
CA ALA A 92 -1.53 -11.34 5.81
C ALA A 92 -1.96 -12.10 4.54
N ALA A 93 -1.14 -13.06 4.11
CA ALA A 93 -1.40 -13.85 2.91
C ALA A 93 -2.69 -14.69 2.98
N ASP A 94 -3.16 -15.02 4.19
CA ASP A 94 -4.43 -15.72 4.44
C ASP A 94 -5.63 -14.76 4.57
N GLY A 95 -5.41 -13.46 4.42
CA GLY A 95 -6.44 -12.42 4.56
C GLY A 95 -6.65 -11.92 5.99
N SER A 96 -6.00 -12.52 7.00
CA SER A 96 -6.13 -12.06 8.39
C SER A 96 -5.51 -10.69 8.60
N PHE A 97 -6.10 -9.89 9.47
CA PHE A 97 -5.57 -8.58 9.88
C PHE A 97 -5.99 -8.26 11.31
N SER A 98 -5.27 -7.35 11.94
CA SER A 98 -5.62 -6.82 13.26
C SER A 98 -5.26 -5.34 13.28
N LEU A 99 -6.21 -4.50 13.70
CA LEU A 99 -5.97 -3.09 13.93
C LEU A 99 -5.52 -2.89 15.39
N PRO A 100 -4.64 -1.91 15.67
CA PRO A 100 -4.28 -1.57 17.03
C PRO A 100 -5.52 -1.11 17.80
N LYS A 101 -5.49 -1.21 19.13
CA LYS A 101 -6.62 -0.82 20.00
C LYS A 101 -7.14 0.57 19.65
N LEU A 102 -8.39 0.64 19.21
CA LEU A 102 -9.10 1.89 18.97
C LEU A 102 -9.73 2.39 20.28
N PRO A 103 -9.80 3.70 20.51
CA PRO A 103 -10.67 4.27 21.53
C PRO A 103 -12.14 3.89 21.30
N ALA A 104 -12.96 3.97 22.34
CA ALA A 104 -14.40 3.83 22.18
C ALA A 104 -14.96 4.93 21.26
N GLY A 105 -15.83 4.56 20.33
CA GLY A 105 -16.37 5.48 19.32
C GLY A 105 -16.91 4.77 18.09
N SER A 106 -17.49 5.54 17.18
CA SER A 106 -17.94 5.06 15.87
C SER A 106 -16.91 5.37 14.79
N TYR A 107 -16.60 4.37 13.97
CA TYR A 107 -15.57 4.45 12.93
C TYR A 107 -16.09 3.88 11.62
N THR A 108 -15.58 4.40 10.51
CA THR A 108 -15.65 3.74 9.21
C THR A 108 -14.31 3.06 8.96
N VAL A 109 -14.34 1.73 8.77
CA VAL A 109 -13.17 0.96 8.36
C VAL A 109 -13.23 0.74 6.87
N GLU A 110 -12.15 1.09 6.17
CA GLU A 110 -12.01 0.87 4.73
C GLU A 110 -10.99 -0.24 4.46
N ALA A 111 -11.40 -1.24 3.68
CA ALA A 111 -10.49 -2.22 3.10
C ALA A 111 -10.32 -1.91 1.61
N ILE A 112 -9.07 -1.85 1.14
CA ILE A 112 -8.74 -1.53 -0.25
C ILE A 112 -7.88 -2.64 -0.82
N HIS A 113 -8.33 -3.18 -1.95
CA HIS A 113 -7.59 -4.13 -2.77
C HIS A 113 -7.23 -3.47 -4.10
N GLU A 114 -5.98 -3.62 -4.53
CA GLU A 114 -5.43 -2.94 -5.73
C GLU A 114 -6.30 -3.14 -6.99
N GLU A 115 -6.73 -4.38 -7.27
CA GLU A 115 -7.60 -4.66 -8.42
C GLU A 115 -9.11 -4.63 -8.13
N LEU A 116 -9.52 -5.04 -6.93
CA LEU A 116 -10.93 -5.27 -6.59
C LEU A 116 -11.63 -4.04 -6.01
N GLY A 117 -10.86 -2.97 -5.74
CA GLY A 117 -11.37 -1.68 -5.30
C GLY A 117 -11.51 -1.58 -3.80
N LYS A 118 -12.49 -0.80 -3.33
CA LYS A 118 -12.67 -0.45 -1.93
C LYS A 118 -13.98 -1.01 -1.38
N GLN A 119 -13.94 -1.47 -0.14
CA GLN A 119 -15.11 -1.75 0.69
C GLN A 119 -15.03 -0.94 1.98
N SER A 120 -16.19 -0.59 2.53
CA SER A 120 -16.31 0.20 3.75
C SER A 120 -17.35 -0.43 4.68
N GLN A 121 -17.06 -0.45 5.98
CA GLN A 121 -17.99 -0.88 7.02
C GLN A 121 -17.96 0.10 8.19
N GLU A 122 -19.12 0.36 8.79
CA GLU A 122 -19.23 1.13 10.02
C GLU A 122 -19.17 0.19 11.22
N ILE A 123 -18.37 0.56 12.22
CA ILE A 123 -18.27 -0.15 13.49
C ILE A 123 -18.42 0.82 14.66
N THR A 124 -18.87 0.31 15.80
CA THR A 124 -18.90 1.05 17.06
C THR A 124 -18.06 0.30 18.08
N VAL A 125 -16.86 0.80 18.37
CA VAL A 125 -15.96 0.22 19.36
C VAL A 125 -16.44 0.62 20.76
N VAL A 126 -16.59 -0.38 21.63
CA VAL A 126 -16.90 -0.22 23.05
C VAL A 126 -15.71 -0.75 23.85
N ASP A 127 -15.39 -0.11 24.97
CA ASP A 127 -14.22 -0.48 25.77
C ASP A 127 -14.22 -1.95 26.19
N ALA A 128 -13.04 -2.58 26.09
CA ALA A 128 -12.76 -3.96 26.52
C ALA A 128 -13.57 -5.06 25.80
N VAL A 129 -14.10 -4.78 24.61
CA VAL A 129 -14.76 -5.78 23.75
C VAL A 129 -14.01 -5.90 22.42
N ASP A 130 -13.55 -7.11 22.11
CA ASP A 130 -12.97 -7.41 20.80
C ASP A 130 -14.07 -7.38 19.73
N GLN A 131 -13.79 -6.74 18.60
CA GLN A 131 -14.68 -6.72 17.45
C GLN A 131 -14.05 -7.44 16.28
N SER A 132 -14.86 -8.25 15.61
CA SER A 132 -14.48 -8.91 14.36
C SER A 132 -15.26 -8.27 13.21
N ILE A 133 -14.54 -7.98 12.13
CA ILE A 133 -15.08 -7.50 10.87
C ILE A 133 -14.48 -8.31 9.73
N GLU A 134 -15.26 -8.51 8.67
CA GLU A 134 -14.87 -9.31 7.51
C GLU A 134 -15.20 -8.54 6.24
N PHE A 135 -14.25 -8.50 5.30
CA PHE A 135 -14.43 -7.88 3.99
C PHE A 135 -14.32 -8.94 2.90
N THR A 136 -15.30 -8.97 2.00
CA THR A 136 -15.38 -9.98 0.93
C THR A 136 -15.28 -9.32 -0.44
N PHE A 137 -14.14 -9.46 -1.10
CA PHE A 137 -13.94 -8.92 -2.44
C PHE A 137 -14.31 -9.95 -3.52
N GLU A 138 -15.24 -9.58 -4.39
CA GLU A 138 -15.65 -10.43 -5.52
C GLU A 138 -14.95 -10.05 -6.82
N ALA A 139 -14.29 -11.01 -7.46
CA ALA A 139 -13.74 -10.81 -8.79
C ALA A 139 -14.87 -10.66 -9.83
N LYS A 140 -14.85 -9.56 -10.59
CA LYS A 140 -15.78 -9.36 -11.70
C LYS A 140 -15.58 -10.48 -12.74
N LYS A 141 -16.65 -11.22 -13.08
CA LYS A 141 -16.61 -12.25 -14.13
C LYS A 141 -16.13 -11.61 -15.45
N LYS A 142 -15.01 -12.11 -16.00
CA LYS A 142 -14.50 -11.67 -17.31
C LYS A 142 -15.57 -11.97 -18.36
N LYS A 143 -16.13 -10.95 -19.03
CA LYS A 143 -16.90 -11.15 -20.26
C LYS A 143 -15.98 -11.79 -21.30
N SER A 144 -16.29 -12.99 -21.77
CA SER A 144 -15.47 -13.67 -22.79
C SER A 144 -15.38 -12.81 -24.04
N ARG A 145 -14.21 -12.22 -24.32
CA ARG A 145 -13.93 -11.60 -25.62
C ARG A 145 -13.78 -12.73 -26.64
N ARG A 146 -14.85 -13.02 -27.38
CA ARG A 146 -14.79 -13.91 -28.55
C ARG A 146 -13.91 -13.22 -29.59
N ARG A 147 -12.64 -13.65 -29.72
CA ARG A 147 -11.76 -13.24 -30.83
C ARG A 147 -12.45 -13.64 -32.13
N LYS A 148 -12.90 -12.66 -32.93
CA LYS A 148 -13.17 -12.90 -34.34
C LYS A 148 -11.82 -13.17 -34.99
N ARG A 149 -11.67 -14.38 -35.52
CA ARG A 149 -10.59 -14.78 -36.43
C ARG A 149 -10.71 -14.01 -37.73
#